data_AF-A0A1J1HJW1-F1
#
_entry.id   AF-A0A1J1HJW1-F1
#
_cell.length_a   1.000
_cell.length_b   1.000
_cell.length_c   1.000
_cell.angle_alpha   90.00
_cell.angle_beta   90.00
_cell.angle_gamma   90.00
#
_symmetry.space_group_name_H-M   'P 1'
#
loop_
_entity.id
_entity.type
_entity.pdbx_description
1 polymer ?
#
loop_
_entity_poly.entity_id
_entity_poly.type
_entity_poly.pdbx_seq_one_letter_code
_entity_poly.pdbx_strand_id
1 'polypeptide(L)'
;MSKNFIKSKTNEFLSNKYNKDALQAIIQHFKESKDKQLPTTAYILSLELICIDLLKTSIMNIAVVPLEPRELTADDNHKIWIRDRYEEAFELILDCVESEKPSEAQEALNTCFKILMNEGLNPLDDQLNEQPFPILKLNKIISKLLLSEHSMKNMIIRLSDYSIYEDFCFYLWKLIMKNLIPANKNDLTSNFIQNFIELLNILIPTQPTVNTREAQVDDDDDRKFMCKNMKLEINVLRKNVNKVWNVIVQWPHTDATQRQLLVLLLEKVLIYLDKPTMLTDYLMDSLDVGGQISLLALQGIFILIHKYNMAYPNIYEKLYMMFEPEIFHMKFKPRLFHLADIFLTSSYLPETLVAAFIKRLARLSLIAPPQDIIIILYFIGNLIIRHPGLKRLICDQNSDGTQEIAEDPFIMDEADPNKANALKSSLWEIQMLRNHVLPNVAQVAKNIVTQPLPNQEWDLSNFLELKEDDLFDQEISKKVREYAITFNRPMELKNQQQTAISRYWKF
;
A
#
# COMPACT_ATOMS: atom_id res chain seq x y z
N MET A 1 18.87 9.45 40.04
CA MET A 1 19.61 8.38 40.77
C MET A 1 19.70 7.05 40.02
N SER A 2 18.81 6.72 39.07
CA SER A 2 18.81 5.38 38.43
C SER A 2 19.98 5.12 37.46
N LYS A 3 20.30 6.02 36.52
CA LYS A 3 21.28 5.75 35.45
C LYS A 3 22.70 5.35 35.92
N ASN A 4 23.24 6.00 36.94
CA ASN A 4 24.60 5.71 37.42
C ASN A 4 24.67 4.43 38.26
N PHE A 5 23.62 4.13 39.02
CA PHE A 5 23.48 2.87 39.76
C PHE A 5 23.38 1.68 38.81
N ILE A 6 22.59 1.81 37.72
CA ILE A 6 22.45 0.80 36.68
C ILE A 6 23.79 0.53 36.00
N LYS A 7 24.51 1.58 35.56
CA LYS A 7 25.83 1.43 34.93
C LYS A 7 26.85 0.78 35.86
N SER A 8 26.84 1.15 37.15
CA SER A 8 27.69 0.55 38.17
C SER A 8 27.40 -0.95 38.34
N LYS A 9 26.13 -1.33 38.50
CA LYS A 9 25.74 -2.76 38.64
C LYS A 9 25.92 -3.57 37.36
N THR A 10 25.78 -2.94 36.20
CA THR A 10 26.06 -3.59 34.90
C THR A 10 27.55 -3.89 34.77
N ASN A 11 28.42 -2.92 35.11
CA ASN A 11 29.86 -3.12 35.12
C ASN A 11 30.29 -4.12 36.20
N GLU A 12 29.60 -4.16 37.34
CA GLU A 12 29.82 -5.14 38.41
C GLU A 12 29.48 -6.57 37.94
N PHE A 13 28.41 -6.74 37.16
CA PHE A 13 28.05 -8.03 36.55
C PHE A 13 29.04 -8.48 35.47
N LEU A 14 29.55 -7.54 34.67
CA LEU A 14 30.53 -7.81 33.60
C LEU A 14 31.95 -8.07 34.14
N SER A 15 32.32 -7.49 35.29
CA SER A 15 33.66 -7.61 35.89
C SER A 15 33.80 -8.78 36.86
N ASN A 16 32.77 -9.07 37.66
CA ASN A 16 32.74 -10.24 38.54
C ASN A 16 31.92 -11.35 37.89
N LYS A 17 32.60 -12.43 37.49
CA LYS A 17 32.03 -13.66 36.91
C LYS A 17 30.62 -13.98 37.44
N TYR A 18 29.60 -13.48 36.74
CA TYR A 18 28.18 -13.85 36.86
C TYR A 18 27.59 -13.70 38.26
N ASN A 19 27.72 -12.52 38.87
CA ASN A 19 27.19 -12.27 40.20
C ASN A 19 25.63 -12.33 40.21
N LYS A 20 25.06 -13.35 40.87
CA LYS A 20 23.60 -13.64 40.90
C LYS A 20 22.79 -12.46 41.44
N ASP A 21 23.31 -11.77 42.44
CA ASP A 21 22.62 -10.67 43.14
C ASP A 21 22.52 -9.39 42.30
N ALA A 22 23.49 -9.14 41.41
CA ALA A 22 23.50 -7.95 40.56
C ALA A 22 22.40 -8.03 39.49
N LEU A 23 22.24 -9.20 38.85
CA LEU A 23 21.22 -9.42 37.83
C LEU A 23 19.81 -9.45 38.45
N GLN A 24 19.64 -10.08 39.61
CA GLN A 24 18.37 -10.10 40.33
C GLN A 24 17.95 -8.70 40.81
N ALA A 25 18.89 -7.88 41.29
CA ALA A 25 18.61 -6.50 41.67
C ALA A 25 18.22 -5.61 40.48
N ILE A 26 18.82 -5.84 39.29
CA ILE A 26 18.44 -5.10 38.07
C ILE A 26 17.02 -5.49 37.64
N ILE A 27 16.67 -6.78 37.64
CA ILE A 27 15.32 -7.27 37.31
C ILE A 27 14.28 -6.75 38.31
N GLN A 28 14.58 -6.77 39.61
CA GLN A 28 13.65 -6.28 40.63
C GLN A 28 13.42 -4.77 40.52
N HIS A 29 14.48 -3.98 40.32
CA HIS A 29 14.32 -2.54 40.09
C HIS A 29 13.66 -2.21 38.74
N PHE A 30 13.76 -3.09 37.75
CA PHE A 30 13.02 -2.94 36.50
C PHE A 30 11.51 -3.08 36.73
N LYS A 31 11.09 -4.12 37.48
CA LYS A 31 9.68 -4.30 37.87
C LYS A 31 9.16 -3.12 38.69
N GLU A 32 9.92 -2.67 39.69
CA GLU A 32 9.55 -1.49 40.50
C GLU A 32 9.50 -0.19 39.70
N SER A 33 10.29 -0.06 38.64
CA SER A 33 10.29 1.13 37.76
C SER A 33 9.13 1.11 36.78
N LYS A 34 8.70 -0.09 36.34
CA LYS A 34 7.48 -0.31 35.54
C LYS A 34 6.23 0.08 36.35
N ASP A 35 6.14 -0.36 37.60
CA ASP A 35 5.02 -0.02 38.50
C ASP A 35 4.94 1.49 38.81
N LYS A 36 6.06 2.21 38.69
CA LYS A 36 6.16 3.66 38.94
C LYS A 36 6.14 4.53 37.67
N GLN A 37 5.98 3.96 36.47
CA GLN A 37 5.99 4.66 35.17
C GLN A 37 7.23 5.58 34.93
N LEU A 38 8.35 5.27 35.58
CA LEU A 38 9.61 6.01 35.43
C LEU A 38 10.30 5.67 34.10
N PRO A 39 11.22 6.51 33.57
CA PRO A 39 11.90 6.22 32.32
C PRO A 39 12.71 4.92 32.39
N THR A 40 12.26 3.91 31.63
CA THR A 40 12.79 2.53 31.64
C THR A 40 13.95 2.31 30.66
N THR A 41 14.19 3.25 29.74
CA THR A 41 15.23 3.21 28.68
C THR A 41 16.62 2.77 29.17
N ALA A 42 17.07 3.33 30.29
CA ALA A 42 18.37 3.00 30.86
C ALA A 42 18.49 1.55 31.33
N TYR A 43 17.40 0.96 31.80
CA TYR A 43 17.37 -0.43 32.23
C TYR A 43 17.30 -1.39 31.04
N ILE A 44 16.53 -1.03 30.00
CA ILE A 44 16.44 -1.79 28.75
C ILE A 44 17.84 -1.90 28.12
N LEU A 45 18.58 -0.80 28.02
CA LEU A 45 19.95 -0.80 27.48
C LEU A 45 20.95 -1.58 28.36
N SER A 46 20.79 -1.57 29.68
CA SER A 46 21.65 -2.39 30.55
C SER A 46 21.36 -3.88 30.43
N LEU A 47 20.08 -4.25 30.33
CA LEU A 47 19.66 -5.63 30.09
C LEU A 47 20.09 -6.10 28.71
N GLU A 48 20.06 -5.23 27.70
CA GLU A 48 20.63 -5.48 26.37
C GLU A 48 22.10 -5.91 26.47
N LEU A 49 22.94 -5.08 27.12
CA LEU A 49 24.38 -5.37 27.25
C LEU A 49 24.64 -6.70 27.98
N ILE A 50 23.90 -6.95 29.06
CA ILE A 50 24.01 -8.19 29.85
C ILE A 50 23.59 -9.40 29.01
N CYS A 51 22.46 -9.31 28.30
CA CYS A 51 21.97 -10.39 27.45
C CYS A 51 22.93 -10.70 26.30
N ILE A 52 23.47 -9.67 25.65
CA ILE A 52 24.43 -9.83 24.55
C ILE A 52 25.73 -10.46 25.05
N ASP A 53 26.24 -10.07 26.21
CA ASP A 53 27.45 -10.65 26.78
C ASP A 53 27.26 -12.13 27.21
N LEU A 54 26.12 -12.45 27.81
CA LEU A 54 25.74 -13.83 28.15
C LEU A 54 25.63 -14.73 26.90
N LEU A 55 25.15 -14.20 25.78
CA LEU A 55 25.07 -14.93 24.51
C LEU A 55 26.44 -15.06 23.82
N LYS A 56 27.31 -14.04 23.91
CA LYS A 56 28.67 -14.09 23.35
C LYS A 56 29.59 -15.04 24.08
N THR A 57 29.39 -15.22 25.38
CA THR A 57 30.21 -16.09 26.21
C THR A 57 29.85 -17.57 26.08
N SER A 58 28.75 -17.93 25.39
CA SER A 58 28.28 -19.32 25.16
C SER A 58 28.05 -20.16 26.42
N ILE A 59 27.95 -19.53 27.59
CA ILE A 59 27.84 -20.21 28.90
C ILE A 59 26.48 -20.90 29.08
N MET A 60 25.47 -20.46 28.32
CA MET A 60 24.13 -21.05 28.32
C MET A 60 24.00 -22.32 27.46
N ASN A 61 25.06 -22.76 26.76
CA ASN A 61 25.00 -24.00 25.99
C ASN A 61 25.03 -25.21 26.95
N ILE A 62 23.89 -25.89 27.05
CA ILE A 62 23.79 -27.20 27.69
C ILE A 62 24.01 -28.19 26.56
N ALA A 63 25.21 -28.74 26.44
CA ALA A 63 25.49 -29.82 25.51
C ALA A 63 24.65 -31.05 25.91
N VAL A 64 23.45 -31.17 25.37
CA VAL A 64 22.61 -32.36 25.53
C VAL A 64 23.20 -33.44 24.63
N VAL A 65 24.08 -34.27 25.19
CA VAL A 65 24.48 -35.52 24.56
C VAL A 65 23.27 -36.46 24.60
N PRO A 66 22.76 -36.96 23.46
CA PRO A 66 21.64 -37.90 23.48
C PRO A 66 22.03 -39.20 24.20
N LEU A 67 21.14 -39.70 25.08
CA LEU A 67 21.07 -41.07 25.65
C LEU A 67 21.69 -41.39 27.03
N GLU A 68 22.15 -40.42 27.84
CA GLU A 68 22.45 -40.69 29.27
C GLU A 68 21.78 -39.68 30.20
N PRO A 69 21.02 -40.11 31.24
CA PRO A 69 20.53 -39.20 32.27
C PRO A 69 21.71 -38.75 33.14
N ARG A 70 22.32 -37.61 32.81
CA ARG A 70 23.31 -36.97 33.69
C ARG A 70 22.59 -36.35 34.90
N GLU A 71 23.09 -36.62 36.10
CA GLU A 71 22.73 -35.86 37.30
C GLU A 71 23.13 -34.39 37.09
N LEU A 72 22.18 -33.48 37.34
CA LEU A 72 22.38 -32.03 37.25
C LEU A 72 23.54 -31.60 38.15
N THR A 73 24.66 -31.18 37.58
CA THR A 73 25.76 -30.59 38.36
C THR A 73 25.34 -29.22 38.91
N ALA A 74 26.02 -28.72 39.95
CA ALA A 74 25.79 -27.37 40.47
C ALA A 74 25.98 -26.28 39.37
N ASP A 75 26.84 -26.56 38.39
CA ASP A 75 27.06 -25.73 37.21
C ASP A 75 25.91 -25.83 36.20
N ASP A 76 25.27 -26.99 36.02
CA ASP A 76 24.09 -27.12 35.17
C ASP A 76 22.86 -26.42 35.79
N ASN A 77 22.69 -26.51 37.10
CA ASN A 77 21.67 -25.73 37.83
C ASN A 77 21.93 -24.22 37.73
N HIS A 78 23.19 -23.80 37.69
CA HIS A 78 23.57 -22.40 37.46
C HIS A 78 23.21 -21.94 36.04
N LYS A 79 23.44 -22.77 35.03
CA LYS A 79 23.07 -22.49 33.63
C LYS A 79 21.56 -22.41 33.44
N ILE A 80 20.80 -23.32 34.06
CA ILE A 80 19.32 -23.29 34.05
C ILE A 80 18.83 -22.01 34.72
N TRP A 81 19.39 -21.62 35.87
CA TRP A 81 19.01 -20.38 36.55
C TRP A 81 19.29 -19.12 35.70
N ILE A 82 20.42 -19.07 34.98
CA ILE A 82 20.72 -17.97 34.06
C ILE A 82 19.71 -17.94 32.91
N ARG A 83 19.34 -19.10 32.35
CA ARG A 83 18.35 -19.21 31.29
C ARG A 83 16.97 -18.71 31.73
N ASP A 84 16.51 -19.09 32.92
CA ASP A 84 15.24 -18.64 33.48
C ASP A 84 15.22 -17.12 33.69
N ARG A 85 16.32 -16.56 34.22
CA ARG A 85 16.43 -15.11 34.42
C ARG A 85 16.54 -14.33 33.11
N TYR A 86 17.15 -14.92 32.10
CA TYR A 86 17.22 -14.37 30.75
C TYR A 86 15.85 -14.38 30.06
N GLU A 87 15.08 -15.47 30.20
CA GLU A 87 13.70 -15.54 29.71
C GLU A 87 12.80 -14.52 30.43
N GLU A 88 12.93 -14.38 31.75
CA GLU A 88 12.21 -13.37 32.52
C GLU A 88 12.59 -11.94 32.10
N ALA A 89 13.87 -11.66 31.87
CA ALA A 89 14.32 -10.37 31.37
C ALA A 89 13.74 -10.08 29.97
N PHE A 90 13.67 -11.09 29.10
CA PHE A 90 13.07 -10.96 27.78
C PHE A 90 11.55 -10.67 27.86
N GLU A 91 10.81 -11.36 28.72
CA GLU A 91 9.37 -11.10 28.94
C GLU A 91 9.11 -9.70 29.48
N LEU A 92 9.99 -9.22 30.38
CA LEU A 92 9.91 -7.86 30.90
C LEU A 92 10.18 -6.80 29.81
N ILE A 93 11.14 -7.02 28.91
CA ILE A 93 11.39 -6.12 27.77
C ILE A 93 10.22 -6.17 26.78
N LEU A 94 9.64 -7.36 26.54
CA LEU A 94 8.47 -7.53 25.69
C LEU A 94 7.26 -6.73 26.19
N ASP A 95 7.01 -6.72 27.49
CA ASP A 95 5.91 -5.93 28.05
C ASP A 95 6.12 -4.41 27.87
N CYS A 96 7.37 -3.95 27.82
CA CYS A 96 7.68 -2.53 27.57
C CYS A 96 7.36 -2.10 26.13
N VAL A 97 7.14 -3.03 25.20
CA VAL A 97 6.71 -2.74 23.83
C VAL A 97 5.28 -2.17 23.80
N GLU A 98 4.43 -2.50 24.77
CA GLU A 98 3.06 -1.95 24.90
C GLU A 98 3.00 -0.60 25.64
N SER A 99 4.15 -0.04 26.03
CA SER A 99 4.15 1.22 26.78
C SER A 99 3.60 2.40 25.95
N GLU A 100 2.82 3.28 26.60
CA GLU A 100 2.23 4.47 25.97
C GLU A 100 3.28 5.47 25.45
N LYS A 101 4.53 5.37 25.93
CA LYS A 101 5.63 6.23 25.52
C LYS A 101 6.33 5.65 24.28
N PRO A 102 6.25 6.31 23.11
CA PRO A 102 6.78 5.75 21.86
C PRO A 102 8.30 5.56 21.87
N SER A 103 9.05 6.39 22.61
CA SER A 103 10.51 6.25 22.71
C SER A 103 10.93 5.01 23.51
N GLU A 104 10.19 4.64 24.55
CA GLU A 104 10.48 3.46 25.38
C GLU A 104 10.10 2.18 24.63
N ALA A 105 8.94 2.18 23.97
CA ALA A 105 8.50 1.09 23.12
C ALA A 105 9.49 0.83 21.96
N GLN A 106 9.98 1.88 21.30
CA GLN A 106 10.97 1.78 20.21
C GLN A 106 12.30 1.16 20.68
N GLU A 107 12.84 1.64 21.79
CA GLU A 107 14.08 1.09 22.35
C GLU A 107 13.90 -0.38 22.76
N ALA A 108 12.77 -0.72 23.40
CA ALA A 108 12.43 -2.10 23.76
C ALA A 108 12.40 -3.02 22.53
N LEU A 109 11.75 -2.60 21.44
CA LEU A 109 11.66 -3.37 20.21
C LEU A 109 13.05 -3.59 19.58
N ASN A 110 13.86 -2.54 19.49
CA ASN A 110 15.22 -2.63 18.95
C ASN A 110 16.09 -3.57 19.79
N THR A 111 15.99 -3.50 21.12
CA THR A 111 16.69 -4.39 22.03
C THR A 111 16.23 -5.84 21.86
N CYS A 112 14.92 -6.11 21.73
CA CYS A 112 14.40 -7.44 21.42
C CYS A 112 14.98 -8.02 20.13
N PHE A 113 15.05 -7.23 19.04
CA PHE A 113 15.63 -7.68 17.77
C PHE A 113 17.14 -7.90 17.83
N LYS A 114 17.88 -7.06 18.55
CA LYS A 114 19.33 -7.29 18.78
C LYS A 114 19.58 -8.55 19.60
N ILE A 115 18.74 -8.84 20.58
CA ILE A 115 18.82 -10.08 21.35
C ILE A 115 18.56 -11.27 20.43
N LEU A 116 17.51 -11.22 19.60
CA LEU A 116 17.18 -12.22 18.58
C LEU A 116 18.33 -12.45 17.59
N MET A 117 18.96 -11.37 17.11
CA MET A 117 20.10 -11.44 16.20
C MET A 117 21.29 -12.18 16.84
N ASN A 118 21.61 -11.86 18.10
CA ASN A 118 22.71 -12.50 18.80
C ASN A 118 22.40 -13.95 19.17
N GLU A 119 21.15 -14.30 19.48
CA GLU A 119 20.75 -15.70 19.65
C GLU A 119 20.85 -16.51 18.37
N GLY A 120 20.56 -15.90 17.21
CA GLY A 120 20.69 -16.60 15.95
C GLY A 120 22.13 -16.77 15.46
N LEU A 121 23.04 -15.89 15.89
CA LEU A 121 24.48 -16.05 15.69
C LEU A 121 25.07 -17.12 16.63
N ASN A 122 24.59 -17.16 17.88
CA ASN A 122 25.05 -18.07 18.94
C ASN A 122 23.88 -18.90 19.51
N PRO A 123 23.53 -20.05 18.89
CA PRO A 123 22.42 -20.87 19.33
C PRO A 123 22.66 -21.46 20.72
N LEU A 124 21.58 -21.54 21.51
CA LEU A 124 21.59 -22.05 22.90
C LEU A 124 21.68 -23.57 23.01
N ASP A 125 21.32 -24.31 21.96
CA ASP A 125 21.34 -25.77 21.90
C ASP A 125 22.07 -26.24 20.63
N ASP A 126 22.99 -27.19 20.74
CA ASP A 126 23.79 -27.72 19.61
C ASP A 126 22.95 -28.35 18.47
N GLN A 127 21.69 -28.74 18.75
CA GLN A 127 20.73 -29.25 17.76
C GLN A 127 20.14 -28.16 16.84
N LEU A 128 20.26 -26.88 17.20
CA LEU A 128 19.81 -25.74 16.38
C LEU A 128 20.77 -25.38 15.25
N ASN A 129 21.89 -26.09 15.12
CA ASN A 129 22.86 -25.85 14.04
C ASN A 129 22.26 -26.02 12.63
N GLU A 130 21.15 -26.73 12.46
CA GLU A 130 20.42 -26.84 11.19
C GLU A 130 19.37 -25.73 10.96
N GLN A 131 18.79 -25.13 12.01
CA GLN A 131 17.86 -23.99 11.92
C GLN A 131 18.22 -22.91 12.95
N PRO A 132 19.13 -21.98 12.61
CA PRO A 132 19.72 -21.07 13.58
C PRO A 132 18.78 -19.97 14.09
N PHE A 133 17.54 -19.85 13.60
CA PHE A 133 16.69 -18.70 13.91
C PHE A 133 15.76 -18.93 15.14
N PRO A 134 15.68 -18.00 16.11
CA PRO A 134 14.79 -18.10 17.30
C PRO A 134 13.30 -17.89 16.98
N ILE A 135 12.66 -18.91 16.39
CA ILE A 135 11.24 -18.87 15.95
C ILE A 135 10.28 -18.57 17.11
N LEU A 136 10.49 -19.17 18.29
CA LEU A 136 9.56 -19.04 19.43
C LEU A 136 9.52 -17.62 20.01
N LYS A 137 10.67 -16.97 20.10
CA LYS A 137 10.78 -15.60 20.62
C LYS A 137 10.26 -14.57 19.63
N LEU A 138 10.55 -14.78 18.34
CA LEU A 138 9.94 -13.97 17.29
C LEU A 138 8.41 -14.08 17.33
N ASN A 139 7.85 -15.28 17.58
CA ASN A 139 6.40 -15.44 17.76
C ASN A 139 5.87 -14.63 18.95
N LYS A 140 6.55 -14.65 20.11
CA LYS A 140 6.14 -13.86 21.29
C LYS A 140 6.14 -12.35 20.97
N ILE A 141 7.14 -11.84 20.26
CA ILE A 141 7.19 -10.42 19.84
C ILE A 141 6.01 -10.08 18.93
N ILE A 142 5.78 -10.88 17.88
CA ILE A 142 4.77 -10.54 16.87
C ILE A 142 3.36 -10.72 17.42
N SER A 143 3.11 -11.77 18.20
CA SER A 143 1.80 -11.94 18.86
C SER A 143 1.49 -10.75 19.78
N LYS A 144 2.47 -10.25 20.53
CA LYS A 144 2.32 -9.05 21.37
C LYS A 144 2.03 -7.79 20.54
N LEU A 145 2.71 -7.61 19.40
CA LEU A 145 2.46 -6.49 18.49
C LEU A 145 1.07 -6.54 17.83
N LEU A 146 0.61 -7.74 17.45
CA LEU A 146 -0.67 -7.91 16.77
C LEU A 146 -1.87 -7.87 17.72
N LEU A 147 -1.75 -8.44 18.92
CA LEU A 147 -2.83 -8.49 19.94
C LEU A 147 -3.04 -7.18 20.70
N SER A 148 -2.17 -6.20 20.50
CA SER A 148 -2.27 -4.90 21.17
C SER A 148 -3.61 -4.21 20.85
N GLU A 149 -4.26 -3.66 21.90
CA GLU A 149 -5.54 -2.94 21.78
C GLU A 149 -5.40 -1.62 20.99
N HIS A 150 -4.18 -1.10 20.89
CA HIS A 150 -3.85 0.14 20.17
C HIS A 150 -3.27 -0.11 18.77
N SER A 151 -3.39 0.88 17.88
CA SER A 151 -2.76 0.80 16.55
C SER A 151 -1.24 0.90 16.69
N MET A 152 -0.52 -0.19 16.41
CA MET A 152 0.94 -0.25 16.49
C MET A 152 1.63 0.15 15.17
N LYS A 153 0.91 0.83 14.27
CA LYS A 153 1.38 1.41 12.99
C LYS A 153 2.83 1.83 12.98
N ASN A 154 3.21 2.73 13.89
CA ASN A 154 4.56 3.29 13.93
C ASN A 154 5.62 2.28 14.34
N MET A 155 5.27 1.33 15.22
CA MET A 155 6.16 0.26 15.67
C MET A 155 6.32 -0.81 14.58
N ILE A 156 5.23 -1.11 13.88
CA ILE A 156 5.22 -2.03 12.75
C ILE A 156 6.06 -1.44 11.64
N ILE A 157 5.87 -0.17 11.22
CA ILE A 157 6.73 0.49 10.22
C ILE A 157 8.22 0.34 10.53
N ARG A 158 8.66 0.42 11.79
CA ARG A 158 10.07 0.20 12.14
C ARG A 158 10.58 -1.22 11.87
N LEU A 159 9.71 -2.22 11.79
CA LEU A 159 10.07 -3.54 11.29
C LEU A 159 10.56 -3.51 9.84
N SER A 160 10.28 -2.45 9.07
CA SER A 160 10.85 -2.29 7.74
C SER A 160 12.37 -2.21 7.75
N ASP A 161 12.95 -1.70 8.84
CA ASP A 161 14.42 -1.62 8.97
C ASP A 161 15.04 -3.04 9.00
N TYR A 162 14.27 -4.03 9.48
CA TYR A 162 14.65 -5.44 9.50
C TYR A 162 14.17 -6.23 8.27
N SER A 163 13.30 -5.67 7.43
CA SER A 163 12.81 -6.31 6.18
C SER A 163 13.91 -6.50 5.12
N ILE A 164 15.06 -5.85 5.31
CA ILE A 164 16.26 -6.02 4.50
C ILE A 164 16.83 -7.44 4.65
N TYR A 165 16.58 -8.09 5.79
CA TYR A 165 17.09 -9.43 6.07
C TYR A 165 16.17 -10.53 5.52
N GLU A 166 16.71 -11.33 4.60
CA GLU A 166 15.97 -12.36 3.88
C GLU A 166 15.51 -13.53 4.76
N ASP A 167 16.34 -13.92 5.74
CA ASP A 167 16.02 -14.95 6.74
C ASP A 167 14.91 -14.50 7.69
N PHE A 168 14.95 -13.25 8.15
CA PHE A 168 13.88 -12.65 8.94
C PHE A 168 12.53 -12.74 8.21
N CYS A 169 12.49 -12.33 6.94
CA CYS A 169 11.29 -12.41 6.11
C CYS A 169 10.77 -13.86 5.99
N PHE A 170 11.66 -14.82 5.71
CA PHE A 170 11.28 -16.24 5.58
C PHE A 170 10.67 -16.81 6.87
N TYR A 171 11.32 -16.57 8.01
CA TYR A 171 10.81 -17.04 9.30
C TYR A 171 9.55 -16.29 9.74
N LEU A 172 9.40 -15.02 9.38
CA LEU A 172 8.16 -14.28 9.59
C LEU A 172 7.01 -14.95 8.84
N TRP A 173 7.17 -15.27 7.56
CA TRP A 173 6.16 -15.99 6.78
C TRP A 173 5.85 -17.38 7.35
N LYS A 174 6.86 -18.11 7.84
CA LYS A 174 6.67 -19.41 8.51
C LYS A 174 5.89 -19.27 9.83
N LEU A 175 6.11 -18.19 10.57
CA LEU A 175 5.41 -17.88 11.81
C LEU A 175 3.96 -17.48 11.60
N ILE A 176 3.71 -16.63 10.60
CA ILE A 176 2.36 -16.22 10.23
C ILE A 176 1.50 -17.45 9.97
N MET A 177 2.04 -18.42 9.23
CA MET A 177 1.36 -19.68 8.95
C MET A 177 1.05 -20.53 10.17
N LYS A 178 1.98 -20.62 11.13
CA LYS A 178 1.89 -21.60 12.21
C LYS A 178 1.10 -21.07 13.42
N ASN A 179 1.27 -19.79 13.75
CA ASN A 179 0.94 -19.28 15.08
C ASN A 179 0.15 -17.96 15.10
N LEU A 180 0.05 -17.21 13.99
CA LEU A 180 -0.55 -15.86 14.01
C LEU A 180 -1.91 -15.76 13.32
N ILE A 181 -2.38 -16.83 12.70
CA ILE A 181 -3.76 -16.91 12.19
C ILE A 181 -4.63 -17.41 13.34
N PRO A 182 -5.50 -16.58 13.95
CA PRO A 182 -6.44 -17.05 14.96
C PRO A 182 -7.37 -18.09 14.31
N ALA A 183 -7.50 -19.25 14.95
CA ALA A 183 -8.36 -20.33 14.48
C ALA A 183 -9.86 -19.95 14.52
N ASN A 184 -10.22 -18.96 15.33
CA ASN A 184 -11.59 -18.47 15.50
C ASN A 184 -11.78 -17.09 14.87
N LYS A 185 -12.80 -16.95 14.02
CA LYS A 185 -13.17 -15.68 13.37
C LYS A 185 -13.65 -14.60 14.37
N ASN A 186 -14.01 -14.98 15.60
CA ASN A 186 -14.60 -14.09 16.60
C ASN A 186 -13.57 -13.26 17.39
N ASP A 187 -12.29 -13.64 17.37
CA ASP A 187 -11.22 -12.92 18.08
C ASP A 187 -10.56 -11.83 17.19
N LEU A 188 -11.04 -11.68 15.95
CA LEU A 188 -10.53 -10.70 14.99
C LEU A 188 -11.07 -9.31 15.33
N THR A 189 -10.30 -8.57 16.12
CA THR A 189 -10.57 -7.14 16.34
C THR A 189 -10.16 -6.34 15.10
N SER A 190 -10.89 -5.27 14.75
CA SER A 190 -10.55 -4.39 13.62
C SER A 190 -9.10 -3.89 13.67
N ASN A 191 -8.56 -3.67 14.87
CA ASN A 191 -7.18 -3.24 15.09
C ASN A 191 -6.16 -4.34 14.76
N PHE A 192 -6.47 -5.60 15.07
CA PHE A 192 -5.63 -6.75 14.70
C PHE A 192 -5.49 -6.87 13.19
N ILE A 193 -6.61 -6.74 12.45
CA ILE A 193 -6.61 -6.80 10.98
C ILE A 193 -5.76 -5.68 10.39
N GLN A 194 -5.89 -4.46 10.92
CA GLN A 194 -5.10 -3.32 10.46
C GLN A 194 -3.60 -3.49 10.74
N ASN A 195 -3.23 -3.88 11.96
CA ASN A 195 -1.84 -4.15 12.34
C ASN A 195 -1.25 -5.29 11.49
N PHE A 196 -2.05 -6.32 11.20
CA PHE A 196 -1.63 -7.46 10.39
C PHE A 196 -1.40 -7.09 8.92
N ILE A 197 -2.29 -6.29 8.31
CA ILE A 197 -2.11 -5.78 6.95
C ILE A 197 -0.88 -4.88 6.85
N GLU A 198 -0.59 -4.09 7.88
CA GLU A 198 0.62 -3.28 7.95
C GLU A 198 1.89 -4.11 8.08
N LEU A 199 1.83 -5.22 8.82
CA LEU A 199 2.92 -6.19 8.85
C LEU A 199 3.14 -6.82 7.47
N LEU A 200 2.06 -7.14 6.74
CA LEU A 200 2.16 -7.61 5.36
C LEU A 200 2.70 -6.54 4.40
N ASN A 201 2.37 -5.26 4.62
CA ASN A 201 2.95 -4.16 3.84
C ASN A 201 4.47 -4.13 3.95
N ILE A 202 5.00 -4.50 5.10
CA ILE A 202 6.45 -4.48 5.36
C ILE A 202 7.15 -5.70 4.82
N LEU A 203 6.44 -6.83 4.80
CA LEU A 203 6.91 -8.03 4.13
C LEU A 203 6.95 -7.79 2.63
N ILE A 204 8.08 -7.31 2.16
CA ILE A 204 8.51 -7.45 0.78
C ILE A 204 9.19 -8.82 0.74
N PRO A 205 8.52 -9.91 0.31
CA PRO A 205 9.28 -11.01 -0.24
C PRO A 205 10.09 -10.41 -1.39
N THR A 206 11.42 -10.49 -1.30
CA THR A 206 12.35 -10.06 -2.33
C THR A 206 11.84 -10.59 -3.67
N GLN A 207 11.63 -9.68 -4.63
CA GLN A 207 11.10 -10.02 -5.95
C GLN A 207 11.86 -11.26 -6.45
N PRO A 208 11.18 -12.36 -6.82
CA PRO A 208 11.84 -13.35 -7.62
C PRO A 208 12.16 -12.60 -8.91
N THR A 209 13.45 -12.46 -9.20
CA THR A 209 13.95 -12.04 -10.50
C THR A 209 13.52 -13.07 -11.54
N VAL A 210 12.23 -13.09 -11.87
CA VAL A 210 11.70 -13.86 -12.99
C VAL A 210 11.84 -12.95 -14.19
N ASN A 211 13.06 -12.90 -14.73
CA ASN A 211 13.33 -12.81 -16.16
C ASN A 211 14.84 -12.91 -16.43
N THR A 212 15.43 -14.06 -16.11
CA THR A 212 16.56 -14.59 -16.88
C THR A 212 16.69 -16.07 -16.54
N ARG A 213 16.22 -16.94 -17.46
CA ARG A 213 16.67 -18.34 -17.51
C ARG A 213 18.14 -18.45 -17.96
N GLU A 214 18.81 -17.33 -18.16
CA GLU A 214 20.20 -17.18 -18.54
C GLU A 214 20.79 -15.97 -17.81
N ALA A 215 20.92 -16.05 -16.49
CA ALA A 215 21.86 -15.21 -15.75
C ALA A 215 22.87 -16.17 -15.14
N GLN A 216 23.94 -16.38 -15.90
CA GLN A 216 25.20 -16.80 -15.33
C GLN A 216 25.54 -15.84 -14.20
N VAL A 217 25.93 -16.41 -13.07
CA VAL A 217 26.82 -15.85 -12.03
C VAL A 217 27.08 -14.35 -12.18
N ASP A 218 26.31 -13.52 -11.49
CA ASP A 218 26.72 -12.16 -11.16
C ASP A 218 26.27 -11.86 -9.72
N ASP A 219 27.28 -11.81 -8.86
CA ASP A 219 27.40 -11.28 -7.50
C ASP A 219 26.39 -11.67 -6.40
N ASP A 220 26.81 -12.64 -5.58
CA ASP A 220 26.24 -13.05 -4.27
C ASP A 220 26.42 -11.99 -3.14
N ASP A 221 26.90 -10.78 -3.44
CA ASP A 221 27.42 -9.81 -2.44
C ASP A 221 26.36 -8.87 -1.81
N ASP A 222 25.12 -8.83 -2.31
CA ASP A 222 24.08 -7.90 -1.80
C ASP A 222 23.02 -8.55 -0.87
N ARG A 223 23.08 -9.87 -0.63
CA ARG A 223 22.11 -10.55 0.25
C ARG A 223 22.52 -10.45 1.71
N LYS A 224 21.78 -9.64 2.48
CA LYS A 224 21.97 -9.50 3.93
C LYS A 224 21.16 -10.56 4.68
N PHE A 225 21.84 -11.40 5.46
CA PHE A 225 21.22 -12.36 6.37
C PHE A 225 21.42 -11.90 7.82
N MET A 226 20.42 -12.07 8.67
CA MET A 226 20.44 -11.69 10.08
C MET A 226 21.25 -12.67 10.93
N CYS A 227 21.18 -13.97 10.64
CA CYS A 227 21.74 -15.02 11.49
C CYS A 227 22.79 -15.87 10.75
N LYS A 228 22.44 -16.53 9.64
CA LYS A 228 23.38 -17.27 8.75
C LYS A 228 22.81 -17.41 7.34
N ASN A 229 23.67 -17.59 6.34
CA ASN A 229 23.28 -17.89 4.95
C ASN A 229 22.42 -19.16 4.91
N MET A 230 21.11 -18.99 4.75
CA MET A 230 20.18 -20.08 4.56
C MET A 230 19.78 -20.15 3.09
N LYS A 231 19.69 -21.37 2.55
CA LYS A 231 19.03 -21.58 1.26
C LYS A 231 17.54 -21.27 1.44
N LEU A 232 17.12 -20.11 0.94
CA LEU A 232 15.72 -19.75 0.91
C LEU A 232 14.97 -20.66 -0.07
N GLU A 233 14.13 -21.54 0.45
CA GLU A 233 13.20 -22.28 -0.38
C GLU A 233 12.01 -21.40 -0.76
N ILE A 234 12.14 -20.73 -1.92
CA ILE A 234 11.09 -19.88 -2.51
C ILE A 234 9.76 -20.65 -2.65
N ASN A 235 9.82 -21.97 -2.87
CA ASN A 235 8.64 -22.83 -2.96
C ASN A 235 7.89 -22.96 -1.62
N VAL A 236 8.60 -22.97 -0.48
CA VAL A 236 7.98 -23.01 0.85
C VAL A 236 7.37 -21.65 1.17
N LEU A 237 8.06 -20.56 0.83
CA LEU A 237 7.53 -19.20 0.94
C LEU A 237 6.23 -19.06 0.14
N ARG A 238 6.22 -19.51 -1.12
CA ARG A 238 5.04 -19.46 -1.99
C ARG A 238 3.85 -20.20 -1.40
N LYS A 239 4.06 -21.43 -0.91
CA LYS A 239 3.02 -22.22 -0.23
C LYS A 239 2.49 -21.53 1.03
N ASN A 240 3.37 -20.89 1.80
CA ASN A 240 2.99 -20.14 2.99
C ASN A 240 2.14 -18.91 2.62
N VAL A 241 2.61 -18.08 1.69
CA VAL A 241 1.88 -16.90 1.19
C VAL A 241 0.49 -17.28 0.69
N ASN A 242 0.37 -18.34 -0.12
CA ASN A 242 -0.93 -18.80 -0.64
C ASN A 242 -1.91 -19.19 0.46
N LYS A 243 -1.44 -19.92 1.48
CA LYS A 243 -2.30 -20.33 2.59
C LYS A 243 -2.68 -19.16 3.50
N VAL A 244 -1.72 -18.28 3.81
CA VAL A 244 -1.98 -17.04 4.57
C VAL A 244 -3.03 -16.20 3.85
N TRP A 245 -2.85 -16.00 2.55
CA TRP A 245 -3.76 -15.22 1.71
C TRP A 245 -5.19 -15.78 1.70
N ASN A 246 -5.34 -17.09 1.50
CA ASN A 246 -6.64 -17.74 1.52
C ASN A 246 -7.42 -17.54 2.82
N VAL A 247 -6.73 -17.33 3.94
CA VAL A 247 -7.37 -17.04 5.22
C VAL A 247 -7.73 -15.56 5.37
N ILE A 248 -6.82 -14.65 5.00
CA ILE A 248 -7.04 -13.20 5.15
C ILE A 248 -8.20 -12.71 4.28
N VAL A 249 -8.34 -13.25 3.07
CA VAL A 249 -9.44 -12.90 2.17
C VAL A 249 -10.81 -13.15 2.81
N GLN A 250 -10.91 -14.14 3.71
CA GLN A 250 -12.17 -14.49 4.37
C GLN A 250 -12.47 -13.66 5.63
N TRP A 251 -11.58 -12.73 6.01
CA TRP A 251 -11.79 -11.89 7.19
C TRP A 251 -12.75 -10.72 6.90
N PRO A 252 -13.51 -10.25 7.90
CA PRO A 252 -14.34 -9.06 7.75
C PRO A 252 -13.45 -7.82 7.69
N HIS A 253 -13.39 -7.19 6.52
CA HIS A 253 -12.58 -5.98 6.29
C HIS A 253 -13.44 -4.73 6.39
N THR A 254 -12.84 -3.64 6.90
CA THR A 254 -13.36 -2.28 6.72
C THR A 254 -12.93 -1.72 5.36
N ASP A 255 -13.60 -0.69 4.85
CA ASP A 255 -13.25 -0.06 3.57
C ASP A 255 -11.79 0.43 3.51
N ALA A 256 -11.24 0.86 4.65
CA ALA A 256 -9.84 1.28 4.74
C ALA A 256 -8.88 0.09 4.63
N THR A 257 -9.16 -1.01 5.34
CA THR A 257 -8.31 -2.21 5.31
C THR A 257 -8.42 -2.95 3.99
N GLN A 258 -9.61 -3.00 3.38
CA GLN A 258 -9.82 -3.61 2.06
C GLN A 258 -9.04 -2.89 0.96
N ARG A 259 -9.02 -1.53 0.96
CA ARG A 259 -8.19 -0.75 0.04
C ARG A 259 -6.71 -1.06 0.18
N GLN A 260 -6.19 -1.07 1.41
CA GLN A 260 -4.79 -1.39 1.66
C GLN A 260 -4.44 -2.82 1.23
N LEU A 261 -5.33 -3.78 1.52
CA LEU A 261 -5.18 -5.17 1.12
C LEU A 261 -5.18 -5.34 -0.40
N LEU A 262 -6.03 -4.61 -1.13
CA LEU A 262 -6.05 -4.64 -2.60
C LEU A 262 -4.78 -4.03 -3.20
N VAL A 263 -4.29 -2.90 -2.70
CA VAL A 263 -3.00 -2.35 -3.14
C VAL A 263 -1.87 -3.36 -2.92
N LEU A 264 -1.84 -3.98 -1.75
CA LEU A 264 -0.89 -5.04 -1.41
C LEU A 264 -1.00 -6.25 -2.33
N LEU A 265 -2.22 -6.67 -2.63
CA LEU A 265 -2.50 -7.78 -3.50
C LEU A 265 -1.87 -7.56 -4.87
N LEU A 266 -2.14 -6.40 -5.46
CA LEU A 266 -1.77 -6.06 -6.84
C LEU A 266 -0.27 -5.82 -6.99
N GLU A 267 0.34 -5.11 -6.04
CA GLU A 267 1.73 -4.69 -6.14
C GLU A 267 2.71 -5.75 -5.62
N LYS A 268 2.32 -6.56 -4.61
CA LYS A 268 3.24 -7.46 -3.91
C LYS A 268 2.85 -8.94 -3.95
N VAL A 269 1.59 -9.27 -3.68
CA VAL A 269 1.19 -10.69 -3.45
C VAL A 269 0.99 -11.45 -4.76
N LEU A 270 0.49 -10.79 -5.81
CA LEU A 270 0.06 -11.45 -7.05
C LEU A 270 1.15 -12.32 -7.71
N ILE A 271 2.42 -11.94 -7.58
CA ILE A 271 3.58 -12.65 -8.16
C ILE A 271 3.82 -14.01 -7.47
N TYR A 272 3.41 -14.14 -6.21
CA TYR A 272 3.63 -15.35 -5.40
C TYR A 272 2.42 -16.27 -5.38
N LEU A 273 1.32 -15.92 -6.03
CA LEU A 273 0.13 -16.75 -6.02
C LEU A 273 0.28 -17.93 -6.99
N ASP A 274 0.10 -19.16 -6.50
CA ASP A 274 0.21 -20.38 -7.33
C ASP A 274 -0.94 -20.44 -8.35
N LYS A 275 -2.15 -20.05 -7.91
CA LYS A 275 -3.37 -20.01 -8.73
C LYS A 275 -4.10 -18.67 -8.54
N PRO A 276 -3.71 -17.62 -9.28
CA PRO A 276 -4.34 -16.31 -9.19
C PRO A 276 -5.81 -16.30 -9.62
N THR A 277 -6.27 -17.34 -10.32
CA THR A 277 -7.69 -17.53 -10.68
C THR A 277 -8.61 -17.61 -9.46
N MET A 278 -8.12 -18.06 -8.30
CA MET A 278 -8.90 -18.12 -7.06
C MET A 278 -9.24 -16.73 -6.49
N LEU A 279 -8.58 -15.67 -6.97
CA LEU A 279 -8.88 -14.29 -6.58
C LEU A 279 -10.12 -13.73 -7.28
N THR A 280 -10.62 -14.39 -8.31
CA THR A 280 -11.67 -13.84 -9.18
C THR A 280 -12.93 -13.52 -8.39
N ASP A 281 -13.41 -14.46 -7.57
CA ASP A 281 -14.60 -14.26 -6.74
C ASP A 281 -14.42 -13.06 -5.78
N TYR A 282 -13.28 -12.97 -5.08
CA TYR A 282 -13.00 -11.85 -4.17
C TYR A 282 -12.87 -10.50 -4.90
N LEU A 283 -12.22 -10.48 -6.06
CA LEU A 283 -12.11 -9.27 -6.87
C LEU A 283 -13.46 -8.87 -7.47
N MET A 284 -14.34 -9.84 -7.77
CA MET A 284 -15.70 -9.60 -8.23
C MET A 284 -16.54 -8.98 -7.11
N ASP A 285 -16.53 -9.57 -5.92
CA ASP A 285 -17.18 -9.01 -4.74
C ASP A 285 -16.67 -7.60 -4.43
N SER A 286 -15.36 -7.38 -4.55
CA SER A 286 -14.73 -6.06 -4.36
C SER A 286 -15.09 -5.05 -5.45
N LEU A 287 -15.43 -5.51 -6.66
CA LEU A 287 -15.88 -4.66 -7.76
C LEU A 287 -17.29 -4.11 -7.48
N ASP A 288 -18.16 -4.96 -6.93
CA ASP A 288 -19.57 -4.65 -6.70
C ASP A 288 -19.81 -3.70 -5.53
N VAL A 289 -18.84 -3.56 -4.60
CA VAL A 289 -18.88 -2.57 -3.51
C VAL A 289 -18.90 -1.12 -4.03
N GLY A 290 -18.33 -0.86 -5.22
CA GLY A 290 -18.25 0.48 -5.80
C GLY A 290 -17.13 1.36 -5.20
N GLY A 291 -17.03 2.59 -5.70
CA GLY A 291 -16.05 3.58 -5.23
C GLY A 291 -14.58 3.17 -5.43
N GLN A 292 -13.71 3.59 -4.50
CA GLN A 292 -12.24 3.45 -4.64
C GLN A 292 -11.76 2.00 -4.62
N ILE A 293 -12.53 1.13 -3.97
CA ILE A 293 -12.26 -0.31 -3.89
C ILE A 293 -12.48 -0.95 -5.26
N SER A 294 -13.57 -0.59 -5.94
CA SER A 294 -13.90 -1.10 -7.27
C SER A 294 -12.82 -0.74 -8.31
N LEU A 295 -12.26 0.46 -8.27
CA LEU A 295 -11.17 0.85 -9.17
C LEU A 295 -9.91 0.01 -8.97
N LEU A 296 -9.54 -0.28 -7.72
CA LEU A 296 -8.41 -1.14 -7.40
C LEU A 296 -8.71 -2.59 -7.81
N ALA A 297 -9.92 -3.08 -7.57
CA ALA A 297 -10.34 -4.42 -7.99
C ALA A 297 -10.28 -4.59 -9.52
N LEU A 298 -10.68 -3.57 -10.29
CA LEU A 298 -10.59 -3.54 -11.75
C LEU A 298 -9.14 -3.74 -12.23
N GLN A 299 -8.17 -3.12 -11.56
CA GLN A 299 -6.75 -3.33 -11.87
C GLN A 299 -6.36 -4.80 -11.69
N GLY A 300 -6.86 -5.46 -10.65
CA GLY A 300 -6.65 -6.89 -10.41
C GLY A 300 -7.25 -7.76 -11.51
N ILE A 301 -8.51 -7.48 -11.87
CA ILE A 301 -9.20 -8.17 -12.96
C ILE A 301 -8.45 -7.98 -14.28
N PHE A 302 -7.96 -6.76 -14.58
CA PHE A 302 -7.16 -6.49 -15.76
C PHE A 302 -5.91 -7.37 -15.83
N ILE A 303 -5.16 -7.49 -14.72
CA ILE A 303 -3.97 -8.35 -14.70
C ILE A 303 -4.37 -9.83 -14.88
N LEU A 304 -5.51 -10.26 -14.33
CA LEU A 304 -6.03 -11.62 -14.52
C LEU A 304 -6.43 -11.90 -15.97
N ILE A 305 -7.07 -10.94 -16.64
CA ILE A 305 -7.42 -11.06 -18.06
C ILE A 305 -6.16 -11.14 -18.91
N HIS A 306 -5.21 -10.22 -18.73
CA HIS A 306 -4.04 -10.12 -19.60
C HIS A 306 -2.99 -11.22 -19.36
N LYS A 307 -2.74 -11.61 -18.11
CA LYS A 307 -1.70 -12.62 -17.79
C LYS A 307 -2.24 -14.05 -17.76
N TYR A 308 -3.50 -14.23 -17.35
CA TYR A 308 -4.09 -15.56 -17.14
C TYR A 308 -5.24 -15.86 -18.12
N ASN A 309 -5.47 -14.99 -19.12
CA ASN A 309 -6.48 -15.17 -20.18
C ASN A 309 -7.89 -15.48 -19.66
N MET A 310 -8.26 -14.90 -18.52
CA MET A 310 -9.60 -15.07 -17.95
C MET A 310 -10.59 -14.20 -18.72
N ALA A 311 -11.72 -14.78 -19.11
CA ALA A 311 -12.83 -14.03 -19.68
C ALA A 311 -13.72 -13.51 -18.56
N TYR A 312 -13.88 -12.19 -18.45
CA TYR A 312 -14.87 -11.58 -17.58
C TYR A 312 -16.05 -11.12 -18.44
N PRO A 313 -17.28 -11.59 -18.19
CA PRO A 313 -18.45 -11.11 -18.90
C PRO A 313 -18.73 -9.66 -18.50
N ASN A 314 -19.09 -8.81 -19.47
CA ASN A 314 -19.53 -7.43 -19.24
C ASN A 314 -18.51 -6.48 -18.57
N ILE A 315 -17.20 -6.68 -18.78
CA ILE A 315 -16.15 -5.73 -18.28
C ILE A 315 -16.49 -4.30 -18.67
N TYR A 316 -16.92 -4.11 -19.92
CA TYR A 316 -17.20 -2.78 -20.47
C TYR A 316 -18.44 -2.13 -19.85
N GLU A 317 -19.45 -2.91 -19.44
CA GLU A 317 -20.61 -2.39 -18.71
C GLU A 317 -20.18 -1.87 -17.34
N LYS A 318 -19.40 -2.67 -16.60
CA LYS A 318 -18.86 -2.26 -15.30
C LYS A 318 -17.91 -1.07 -15.42
N LEU A 319 -17.01 -1.07 -16.40
CA LEU A 319 -16.12 0.06 -16.69
C LEU A 319 -16.91 1.32 -17.04
N TYR A 320 -18.01 1.19 -17.79
CA TYR A 320 -18.89 2.31 -18.13
C TYR A 320 -19.60 2.88 -16.90
N MET A 321 -20.09 2.01 -16.01
CA MET A 321 -20.68 2.38 -14.73
C MET A 321 -19.71 3.05 -13.76
N MET A 322 -18.42 2.70 -13.81
CA MET A 322 -17.43 3.41 -12.99
C MET A 322 -17.32 4.89 -13.33
N PHE A 323 -17.59 5.28 -14.58
CA PHE A 323 -17.55 6.67 -15.02
C PHE A 323 -18.69 7.51 -14.45
N GLU A 324 -18.56 7.90 -13.19
CA GLU A 324 -19.48 8.76 -12.45
C GLU A 324 -18.78 10.04 -11.97
N PRO A 325 -19.55 11.10 -11.60
CA PRO A 325 -18.97 12.34 -11.10
C PRO A 325 -18.05 12.15 -9.89
N GLU A 326 -18.26 11.08 -9.11
CA GLU A 326 -17.45 10.76 -7.94
C GLU A 326 -15.97 10.49 -8.28
N ILE A 327 -15.64 10.08 -9.51
CA ILE A 327 -14.25 9.81 -9.93
C ILE A 327 -13.31 10.97 -9.67
N PHE A 328 -13.77 12.21 -9.87
CA PHE A 328 -12.91 13.38 -9.82
C PHE A 328 -12.28 13.59 -8.44
N HIS A 329 -12.95 13.11 -7.38
CA HIS A 329 -12.50 13.16 -5.99
C HIS A 329 -11.66 11.94 -5.57
N MET A 330 -11.49 10.95 -6.45
CA MET A 330 -10.79 9.70 -6.13
C MET A 330 -9.29 9.83 -6.35
N LYS A 331 -8.50 9.35 -5.37
CA LYS A 331 -7.03 9.39 -5.43
C LYS A 331 -6.43 8.55 -6.56
N PHE A 332 -7.10 7.48 -6.95
CA PHE A 332 -6.61 6.51 -7.94
C PHE A 332 -7.17 6.74 -9.36
N LYS A 333 -7.75 7.91 -9.65
CA LYS A 333 -8.27 8.25 -10.99
C LYS A 333 -7.24 8.15 -12.14
N PRO A 334 -5.93 8.47 -11.97
CA PRO A 334 -4.97 8.31 -13.06
C PRO A 334 -4.85 6.85 -13.51
N ARG A 335 -4.89 5.92 -12.53
CA ARG A 335 -4.85 4.48 -12.78
C ARG A 335 -6.09 4.03 -13.56
N LEU A 336 -7.27 4.56 -13.24
CA LEU A 336 -8.51 4.25 -13.97
C LEU A 336 -8.43 4.70 -15.43
N PHE A 337 -8.05 5.95 -15.69
CA PHE A 337 -7.94 6.45 -17.07
C PHE A 337 -6.89 5.67 -17.88
N HIS A 338 -5.76 5.30 -17.26
CA HIS A 338 -4.77 4.44 -17.89
C HIS A 338 -5.32 3.05 -18.24
N LEU A 339 -6.03 2.39 -17.30
CA LEU A 339 -6.66 1.10 -17.54
C LEU A 339 -7.74 1.19 -18.62
N ALA A 340 -8.57 2.23 -18.59
CA ALA A 340 -9.61 2.47 -19.58
C ALA A 340 -9.01 2.66 -20.98
N ASP A 341 -7.86 3.34 -21.08
CA ASP A 341 -7.15 3.52 -22.35
C ASP A 341 -6.72 2.18 -22.93
N ILE A 342 -6.12 1.31 -22.10
CA ILE A 342 -5.72 -0.03 -22.54
C ILE A 342 -6.95 -0.87 -22.94
N PHE A 343 -8.03 -0.86 -22.14
CA PHE A 343 -9.25 -1.62 -22.44
C PHE A 343 -9.93 -1.18 -23.74
N LEU A 344 -9.90 0.11 -24.04
CA LEU A 344 -10.50 0.70 -25.25
C LEU A 344 -9.52 0.77 -26.43
N THR A 345 -8.29 0.26 -26.29
CA THR A 345 -7.35 0.09 -27.42
C THR A 345 -7.68 -1.15 -28.27
N SER A 346 -8.53 -2.06 -27.77
CA SER A 346 -8.89 -3.29 -28.48
C SER A 346 -9.60 -3.02 -29.81
N SER A 347 -9.08 -3.59 -30.91
CA SER A 347 -9.61 -3.41 -32.27
C SER A 347 -10.98 -4.07 -32.51
N TYR A 348 -11.44 -4.95 -31.61
CA TYR A 348 -12.68 -5.71 -31.76
C TYR A 348 -13.90 -5.02 -31.13
N LEU A 349 -13.76 -3.76 -30.70
CA LEU A 349 -14.83 -3.05 -30.02
C LEU A 349 -15.86 -2.48 -31.01
N PRO A 350 -17.16 -2.65 -30.75
CA PRO A 350 -18.19 -2.04 -31.58
C PRO A 350 -18.18 -0.52 -31.38
N GLU A 351 -18.34 0.23 -32.47
CA GLU A 351 -18.37 1.70 -32.43
C GLU A 351 -19.48 2.25 -31.52
N THR A 352 -20.59 1.51 -31.35
CA THR A 352 -21.68 1.84 -30.41
C THR A 352 -21.19 2.01 -28.98
N LEU A 353 -20.34 1.08 -28.53
CA LEU A 353 -19.81 1.04 -27.19
C LEU A 353 -18.86 2.21 -26.97
N VAL A 354 -17.91 2.42 -27.90
CA VAL A 354 -16.93 3.51 -27.80
C VAL A 354 -17.63 4.87 -27.84
N ALA A 355 -18.66 5.04 -28.67
CA ALA A 355 -19.48 6.25 -28.71
C ALA A 355 -20.14 6.55 -27.35
N ALA A 356 -20.63 5.52 -26.65
CA ALA A 356 -21.23 5.69 -25.33
C ALA A 356 -20.21 6.18 -24.30
N PHE A 357 -19.00 5.62 -24.29
CA PHE A 357 -17.90 6.10 -23.45
C PHE A 357 -17.56 7.56 -23.74
N ILE A 358 -17.37 7.91 -25.02
CA ILE A 358 -17.07 9.28 -25.44
C ILE A 358 -18.14 10.26 -24.95
N LYS A 359 -19.42 9.94 -25.20
CA LYS A 359 -20.53 10.83 -24.86
C LYS A 359 -20.74 10.96 -23.34
N ARG A 360 -20.58 9.86 -22.57
CA ARG A 360 -20.61 9.91 -21.10
C ARG A 360 -19.48 10.77 -20.54
N LEU A 361 -18.26 10.57 -21.01
CA LEU A 361 -17.10 11.38 -20.62
C LEU A 361 -17.26 12.85 -21.01
N ALA A 362 -17.83 13.12 -22.18
CA ALA A 362 -18.14 14.48 -22.62
C ALA A 362 -19.15 15.16 -21.67
N ARG A 363 -20.20 14.47 -21.24
CA ARG A 363 -21.12 15.00 -20.21
C ARG A 363 -20.44 15.20 -18.85
N LEU A 364 -19.60 14.26 -18.43
CA LEU A 364 -18.83 14.38 -17.17
C LEU A 364 -17.86 15.57 -17.21
N SER A 365 -17.31 15.91 -18.37
CA SER A 365 -16.39 17.05 -18.53
C SER A 365 -17.03 18.41 -18.22
N LEU A 366 -18.36 18.51 -18.20
CA LEU A 366 -19.06 19.73 -17.80
C LEU A 366 -19.03 19.97 -16.28
N ILE A 367 -18.86 18.91 -15.49
CA ILE A 367 -18.84 18.95 -14.02
C ILE A 367 -17.40 18.83 -13.49
N ALA A 368 -16.50 18.26 -14.30
CA ALA A 368 -15.13 17.97 -13.95
C ALA A 368 -14.31 19.24 -13.60
N PRO A 369 -13.31 19.13 -12.70
CA PRO A 369 -12.34 20.19 -12.48
C PRO A 369 -11.38 20.31 -13.69
N PRO A 370 -10.69 21.44 -13.85
CA PRO A 370 -9.98 21.76 -15.09
C PRO A 370 -8.88 20.77 -15.50
N GLN A 371 -8.13 20.21 -14.55
CA GLN A 371 -7.13 19.17 -14.81
C GLN A 371 -7.75 17.91 -15.41
N ASP A 372 -8.91 17.51 -14.92
CA ASP A 372 -9.59 16.30 -15.36
C ASP A 372 -10.27 16.52 -16.72
N ILE A 373 -10.76 17.74 -17.00
CA ILE A 373 -11.25 18.11 -18.33
C ILE A 373 -10.15 17.89 -19.38
N ILE A 374 -8.91 18.30 -19.09
CA ILE A 374 -7.78 18.11 -20.00
C ILE A 374 -7.56 16.62 -20.29
N ILE A 375 -7.50 15.78 -19.26
CA ILE A 375 -7.34 14.32 -19.39
C ILE A 375 -8.48 13.73 -20.24
N ILE A 376 -9.73 14.10 -19.93
CA ILE A 376 -10.91 13.62 -20.65
C ILE A 376 -10.88 14.03 -22.12
N LEU A 377 -10.52 15.28 -22.44
CA LEU A 377 -10.47 15.74 -23.83
C LEU A 377 -9.40 15.01 -24.63
N TYR A 378 -8.20 14.82 -24.08
CA TYR A 378 -7.15 14.01 -24.72
C TYR A 378 -7.60 12.57 -24.93
N PHE A 379 -8.24 11.97 -23.92
CA PHE A 379 -8.79 10.62 -24.01
C PHE A 379 -9.85 10.49 -25.10
N ILE A 380 -10.83 11.40 -25.14
CA ILE A 380 -11.86 11.44 -26.18
C ILE A 380 -11.24 11.59 -27.57
N GLY A 381 -10.28 12.49 -27.74
CA GLY A 381 -9.62 12.66 -29.03
C GLY A 381 -8.90 11.40 -29.49
N ASN A 382 -8.19 10.71 -28.60
CA ASN A 382 -7.54 9.44 -28.92
C ASN A 382 -8.57 8.37 -29.34
N LEU A 383 -9.73 8.27 -28.68
CA LEU A 383 -10.79 7.35 -29.09
C LEU A 383 -11.36 7.66 -30.49
N ILE A 384 -11.48 8.94 -30.85
CA ILE A 384 -11.96 9.35 -32.18
C ILE A 384 -10.88 9.14 -33.26
N ILE A 385 -9.60 9.28 -32.91
CA ILE A 385 -8.47 8.94 -33.80
C ILE A 385 -8.47 7.44 -34.10
N ARG A 386 -8.67 6.59 -33.09
CA ARG A 386 -8.74 5.12 -33.23
C ARG A 386 -9.97 4.66 -34.03
N HIS A 387 -11.12 5.29 -33.83
CA HIS A 387 -12.38 4.94 -34.47
C HIS A 387 -12.90 6.09 -35.35
N PRO A 388 -12.46 6.20 -36.61
CA PRO A 388 -12.80 7.33 -37.47
C PRO A 388 -14.31 7.45 -37.78
N GLY A 389 -15.08 6.36 -37.68
CA GLY A 389 -16.54 6.37 -37.81
C GLY A 389 -17.24 7.27 -36.77
N LEU A 390 -16.59 7.51 -35.62
CA LEU A 390 -17.11 8.35 -34.54
C LEU A 390 -16.95 9.85 -34.82
N LYS A 391 -16.24 10.25 -35.88
CA LYS A 391 -16.15 11.65 -36.32
C LYS A 391 -17.52 12.28 -36.59
N ARG A 392 -18.52 11.45 -36.92
CA ARG A 392 -19.93 11.87 -37.07
C ARG A 392 -20.53 12.52 -35.82
N LEU A 393 -20.00 12.20 -34.64
CA LEU A 393 -20.45 12.80 -33.37
C LEU A 393 -20.03 14.28 -33.25
N ILE A 394 -18.97 14.68 -33.95
CA ILE A 394 -18.50 16.08 -34.00
C ILE A 394 -19.23 16.84 -35.10
N CYS A 395 -19.28 16.26 -36.31
CA CYS A 395 -19.96 16.84 -37.47
C CYS A 395 -20.78 15.76 -38.16
N ASP A 396 -22.11 15.83 -38.05
CA ASP A 396 -22.99 14.96 -38.83
C ASP A 396 -23.09 15.47 -40.27
N GLN A 397 -22.27 14.89 -41.15
CA GLN A 397 -22.22 15.23 -42.58
C GLN A 397 -23.52 14.90 -43.33
N ASN A 398 -24.40 14.08 -42.74
CA ASN A 398 -25.64 13.62 -43.37
C ASN A 398 -26.87 14.41 -42.91
N SER A 399 -26.71 15.34 -41.98
CA SER A 399 -27.79 16.24 -41.57
C SER A 399 -27.85 17.42 -42.54
N ASP A 400 -28.79 17.38 -43.49
CA ASP A 400 -29.09 18.49 -44.41
C ASP A 400 -29.72 19.69 -43.65
N GLY A 401 -29.22 20.09 -42.48
CA GLY A 401 -29.62 21.30 -41.72
C GLY A 401 -31.12 21.51 -41.44
N THR A 402 -31.97 20.53 -41.77
CA THR A 402 -33.43 20.67 -41.89
C THR A 402 -34.19 19.85 -40.86
N GLN A 403 -33.50 18.99 -40.10
CA GLN A 403 -34.07 18.26 -38.98
C GLN A 403 -33.73 19.00 -37.68
N GLU A 404 -34.70 19.72 -37.13
CA GLU A 404 -34.64 20.20 -35.76
C GLU A 404 -34.63 18.98 -34.83
N ILE A 405 -33.47 18.68 -34.24
CA ILE A 405 -33.37 17.65 -33.20
C ILE A 405 -33.95 18.28 -31.93
N ALA A 406 -35.18 17.89 -31.58
CA ALA A 406 -35.87 18.44 -30.42
C ALA A 406 -35.22 18.04 -29.08
N GLU A 407 -34.67 16.83 -29.00
CA GLU A 407 -34.05 16.28 -27.78
C GLU A 407 -32.86 15.36 -28.11
N ASP A 408 -31.84 15.36 -27.24
CA ASP A 408 -30.68 14.48 -27.34
C ASP A 408 -31.10 13.01 -27.01
N PRO A 409 -30.95 12.04 -27.94
CA PRO A 409 -31.36 10.66 -27.72
C PRO A 409 -30.49 9.88 -26.73
N PHE A 410 -29.37 10.45 -26.26
CA PHE A 410 -28.43 9.76 -25.37
C PHE A 410 -28.92 9.69 -23.90
N ILE A 411 -28.96 8.47 -23.37
CA ILE A 411 -29.41 8.14 -22.02
C ILE A 411 -28.19 7.95 -21.11
N MET A 412 -28.01 8.81 -20.11
CA MET A 412 -26.87 8.75 -19.19
C MET A 412 -26.98 7.66 -18.13
N ASP A 413 -28.19 7.39 -17.66
CA ASP A 413 -28.45 6.45 -16.55
C ASP A 413 -28.48 4.99 -17.01
N GLU A 414 -28.32 4.73 -18.31
CA GLU A 414 -28.31 3.38 -18.87
C GLU A 414 -27.03 2.64 -18.45
N ALA A 415 -27.17 1.39 -17.97
CA ALA A 415 -26.03 0.57 -17.56
C ALA A 415 -25.24 0.04 -18.76
N ASP A 416 -25.97 -0.39 -19.79
CA ASP A 416 -25.41 -0.99 -20.99
C ASP A 416 -24.93 0.08 -22.00
N PRO A 417 -23.62 0.19 -22.29
CA PRO A 417 -23.12 1.20 -23.22
C PRO A 417 -23.69 1.03 -24.64
N ASN A 418 -24.02 -0.20 -25.04
CA ASN A 418 -24.62 -0.46 -26.35
C ASN A 418 -26.08 0.04 -26.47
N LYS A 419 -26.79 0.21 -25.36
CA LYS A 419 -28.20 0.65 -25.34
C LYS A 419 -28.36 2.16 -25.09
N ALA A 420 -27.27 2.85 -24.72
CA ALA A 420 -27.30 4.28 -24.39
C ALA A 420 -27.61 5.21 -25.58
N ASN A 421 -27.71 4.71 -26.81
CA ASN A 421 -28.02 5.48 -28.04
C ASN A 421 -27.04 6.62 -28.38
N ALA A 422 -25.81 6.60 -27.86
CA ALA A 422 -24.82 7.65 -28.05
C ALA A 422 -24.46 7.94 -29.52
N LEU A 423 -24.53 6.92 -30.38
CA LEU A 423 -24.25 7.02 -31.80
C LEU A 423 -25.21 7.92 -32.59
N LYS A 424 -26.41 8.18 -32.04
CA LYS A 424 -27.43 9.08 -32.63
C LYS A 424 -27.36 10.50 -32.05
N SER A 425 -26.47 10.73 -31.07
CA SER A 425 -26.24 12.02 -30.42
C SER A 425 -25.07 12.75 -31.08
N SER A 426 -24.90 14.03 -30.73
CA SER A 426 -23.71 14.84 -31.05
C SER A 426 -22.95 15.27 -29.79
N LEU A 427 -21.72 15.79 -29.92
CA LEU A 427 -20.85 16.21 -28.81
C LEU A 427 -20.93 17.73 -28.54
N TRP A 428 -22.12 18.20 -28.17
CA TRP A 428 -22.34 19.63 -27.82
C TRP A 428 -21.52 20.08 -26.60
N GLU A 429 -21.20 19.15 -25.70
CA GLU A 429 -20.45 19.42 -24.48
C GLU A 429 -19.03 19.90 -24.80
N ILE A 430 -18.35 19.25 -25.75
CA ILE A 430 -17.00 19.65 -26.20
C ILE A 430 -17.07 20.98 -26.96
N GLN A 431 -18.13 21.19 -27.75
CA GLN A 431 -18.38 22.45 -28.43
C GLN A 431 -18.53 23.61 -27.43
N MET A 432 -19.17 23.40 -26.29
CA MET A 432 -19.28 24.39 -25.22
C MET A 432 -17.93 24.66 -24.53
N LEU A 433 -17.13 23.62 -24.30
CA LEU A 433 -15.79 23.74 -23.70
C LEU A 433 -14.79 24.57 -24.52
N ARG A 434 -15.08 24.86 -25.80
CA ARG A 434 -14.28 25.80 -26.61
C ARG A 434 -14.21 27.21 -26.04
N ASN A 435 -15.20 27.59 -25.23
CA ASN A 435 -15.28 28.90 -24.57
C ASN A 435 -15.00 28.79 -23.05
N HIS A 436 -14.27 27.75 -22.64
CA HIS A 436 -13.87 27.58 -21.25
C HIS A 436 -12.97 28.73 -20.76
N VAL A 437 -13.06 29.03 -19.46
CA VAL A 437 -12.33 30.14 -18.81
C VAL A 437 -10.82 29.97 -18.93
N LEU A 438 -10.34 28.74 -18.80
CA LEU A 438 -8.92 28.42 -18.97
C LEU A 438 -8.56 28.25 -20.45
N PRO A 439 -7.53 28.97 -20.95
CA PRO A 439 -7.16 28.95 -22.35
C PRO A 439 -6.66 27.58 -22.82
N ASN A 440 -5.94 26.83 -21.97
CA ASN A 440 -5.44 25.49 -22.31
C ASN A 440 -6.60 24.54 -22.65
N VAL A 441 -7.62 24.47 -21.79
CA VAL A 441 -8.82 23.64 -22.00
C VAL A 441 -9.53 24.05 -23.29
N ALA A 442 -9.73 25.36 -23.49
CA ALA A 442 -10.37 25.89 -24.68
C ALA A 442 -9.60 25.55 -25.97
N GLN A 443 -8.27 25.58 -25.93
CA GLN A 443 -7.42 25.19 -27.07
C GLN A 443 -7.55 23.71 -27.40
N VAL A 444 -7.48 22.82 -26.39
CA VAL A 444 -7.63 21.37 -26.61
C VAL A 444 -9.01 21.06 -27.19
N ALA A 445 -10.09 21.64 -26.66
CA ALA A 445 -11.44 21.48 -27.19
C ALA A 445 -11.56 21.98 -28.65
N LYS A 446 -10.93 23.12 -28.98
CA LYS A 446 -10.87 23.64 -30.36
C LYS A 446 -10.13 22.71 -31.31
N ASN A 447 -9.04 22.09 -30.86
CA ASN A 447 -8.26 21.16 -31.67
C ASN A 447 -9.06 19.92 -32.04
N ILE A 448 -9.92 19.42 -31.15
CA ILE A 448 -10.78 18.26 -31.42
C ILE A 448 -11.89 18.60 -32.43
N VAL A 449 -12.53 19.76 -32.28
CA VAL A 449 -13.75 20.09 -33.05
C VAL A 449 -13.45 20.79 -34.38
N THR A 450 -12.47 21.70 -34.41
CA THR A 450 -12.27 22.63 -35.54
C THR A 450 -11.09 22.24 -36.44
N GLN A 451 -10.06 21.61 -35.88
CA GLN A 451 -8.87 21.21 -36.63
C GLN A 451 -8.99 19.75 -37.10
N PRO A 452 -8.37 19.38 -38.23
CA PRO A 452 -8.27 17.97 -38.58
C PRO A 452 -7.48 17.25 -37.47
N LEU A 453 -8.08 16.18 -36.93
CA LEU A 453 -7.41 15.36 -35.92
C LEU A 453 -6.09 14.81 -36.47
N PRO A 454 -5.02 14.77 -35.64
CA PRO A 454 -3.73 14.25 -36.06
C PRO A 454 -3.82 12.75 -36.37
N ASN A 455 -2.88 12.26 -37.19
CA ASN A 455 -2.77 10.84 -37.51
C ASN A 455 -2.13 10.03 -36.36
N GLN A 456 -1.49 10.70 -35.41
CA GLN A 456 -0.83 10.06 -34.25
C GLN A 456 -1.58 10.42 -32.97
N GLU A 457 -1.70 9.43 -32.07
CA GLU A 457 -2.31 9.60 -30.75
C GLU A 457 -1.52 10.56 -29.86
N TRP A 458 -2.24 11.23 -28.97
CA TRP A 458 -1.63 12.04 -27.91
C TRP A 458 -1.18 11.16 -26.75
N ASP A 459 0.01 11.43 -26.20
CA ASP A 459 0.50 10.70 -25.03
C ASP A 459 -0.24 11.15 -23.77
N LEU A 460 -1.11 10.29 -23.24
CA LEU A 460 -1.87 10.54 -22.02
C LEU A 460 -0.99 10.57 -20.76
N SER A 461 0.15 9.87 -20.76
CA SER A 461 0.96 9.63 -19.56
C SER A 461 1.37 10.92 -18.86
N ASN A 462 1.70 11.95 -19.65
CA ASN A 462 2.11 13.26 -19.14
C ASN A 462 0.96 14.04 -18.49
N PHE A 463 -0.29 13.74 -18.83
CA PHE A 463 -1.47 14.46 -18.36
C PHE A 463 -2.16 13.75 -17.19
N LEU A 464 -1.98 12.43 -17.04
CA LEU A 464 -2.66 11.62 -16.03
C LEU A 464 -2.34 12.03 -14.59
N GLU A 465 -1.13 12.54 -14.32
CA GLU A 465 -0.69 12.92 -12.97
C GLU A 465 -0.87 14.41 -12.64
N LEU A 466 -1.47 15.19 -13.55
CA LEU A 466 -1.65 16.63 -13.36
C LEU A 466 -2.56 16.96 -12.18
N LYS A 467 -2.08 17.80 -11.28
CA LYS A 467 -2.85 18.38 -10.18
C LYS A 467 -3.22 19.84 -10.45
N GLU A 468 -4.15 20.35 -9.66
CA GLU A 468 -4.52 21.78 -9.66
C GLU A 468 -3.32 22.67 -9.34
N ASP A 469 -2.53 22.26 -8.35
CA ASP A 469 -1.32 22.97 -7.93
C ASP A 469 -0.32 23.07 -9.09
N ASP A 470 -0.14 21.99 -9.87
CA ASP A 470 0.78 21.99 -11.01
C ASP A 470 0.33 22.95 -12.11
N LEU A 471 -0.99 23.04 -12.38
CA LEU A 471 -1.53 23.99 -13.35
C LEU A 471 -1.30 25.44 -12.88
N PHE A 472 -1.47 25.69 -11.59
CA PHE A 472 -1.25 27.00 -11.01
C PHE A 472 0.23 27.40 -11.03
N ASP A 473 1.13 26.48 -10.65
CA ASP A 473 2.58 26.68 -10.69
C ASP A 473 3.09 26.91 -12.12
N GLN A 474 2.51 26.19 -13.09
CA GLN A 474 2.77 26.42 -14.52
C GLN A 474 2.40 27.85 -14.92
N GLU A 475 1.22 28.36 -14.53
CA GLU A 475 0.85 29.74 -14.84
C GLU A 475 1.76 30.77 -14.16
N ILE A 476 2.17 30.55 -12.91
CA ILE A 476 3.12 31.44 -12.21
C ILE A 476 4.48 31.47 -12.92
N SER A 477 4.94 30.32 -13.41
CA SER A 477 6.24 30.20 -14.06
C SER A 477 6.30 30.89 -15.44
N LYS A 478 5.15 31.15 -16.07
CA LYS A 478 5.08 31.79 -17.39
C LYS A 478 5.53 33.24 -17.31
N LYS A 479 6.70 33.51 -17.90
CA LYS A 479 7.21 34.87 -18.08
C LYS A 479 6.47 35.55 -19.23
N VAL A 480 5.41 36.28 -18.92
CA VAL A 480 4.70 37.10 -19.89
C VAL A 480 5.41 38.46 -20.01
N ARG A 481 5.71 38.87 -21.26
CA ARG A 481 6.43 40.13 -21.55
C ARG A 481 5.52 41.36 -21.52
N GLU A 482 4.22 41.20 -21.79
CA GLU A 482 3.24 42.27 -21.88
C GLU A 482 1.94 41.89 -21.17
N TYR A 483 1.45 42.75 -20.29
CA TYR A 483 0.19 42.56 -19.57
C TYR A 483 -0.88 43.45 -20.18
N ALA A 484 -1.98 42.85 -20.66
CA ALA A 484 -3.14 43.60 -21.10
C ALA A 484 -3.90 44.13 -19.88
N ILE A 485 -4.03 45.46 -19.78
CA ILE A 485 -4.81 46.13 -18.73
C ILE A 485 -6.14 46.60 -19.34
N THR A 486 -7.21 46.55 -18.55
CA THR A 486 -8.50 47.12 -18.95
C THR A 486 -8.37 48.63 -19.14
N PHE A 487 -8.61 49.12 -20.36
CA PHE A 487 -8.52 50.54 -20.70
C PHE A 487 -9.51 51.40 -19.88
N ASN A 488 -10.73 50.89 -19.66
CA ASN A 488 -11.73 51.58 -18.87
C ASN A 488 -11.51 51.31 -17.39
N ARG A 489 -10.92 52.27 -16.68
CA ARG A 489 -10.84 52.24 -15.21
C ARG A 489 -12.21 52.54 -14.61
N PRO A 490 -12.85 51.63 -13.85
CA PRO A 490 -14.07 51.97 -13.13
C PRO A 490 -13.75 53.07 -12.10
N MET A 491 -14.46 54.20 -12.18
CA MET A 491 -14.30 55.35 -11.29
C MET A 491 -14.66 55.01 -9.83
N GLU A 492 -15.57 54.05 -9.64
CA GLU A 492 -15.97 53.53 -8.33
C GLU A 492 -15.99 52.00 -8.37
N LEU A 493 -15.51 51.35 -7.30
CA LEU A 493 -15.73 49.91 -7.08
C LEU A 493 -17.23 49.60 -6.90
N LYS A 494 -17.98 50.62 -6.45
CA LYS A 494 -19.42 50.65 -6.19
C LYS A 494 -20.21 51.20 -7.38
N ASN A 495 -19.95 50.75 -8.61
CA ASN A 495 -20.80 51.16 -9.72
C ASN A 495 -22.21 50.54 -9.54
N GLN A 496 -23.06 51.22 -8.76
CA GLN A 496 -24.37 50.78 -8.27
C GLN A 496 -25.38 50.53 -9.40
N GLN A 497 -25.02 50.82 -10.66
CA GLN A 497 -25.95 50.70 -11.77
C GLN A 497 -25.67 49.58 -12.78
N GLN A 498 -24.54 48.87 -12.79
CA GLN A 498 -24.29 47.88 -13.88
C GLN A 498 -23.50 46.61 -13.55
N THR A 499 -23.20 46.28 -12.30
CA THR A 499 -22.63 44.95 -11.98
C THR A 499 -23.68 44.05 -11.34
N ALA A 500 -23.80 42.80 -11.80
CA ALA A 500 -24.75 41.84 -11.22
C ALA A 500 -24.52 41.64 -9.71
N ILE A 501 -23.30 41.89 -9.23
CA ILE A 501 -22.87 41.76 -7.82
C ILE A 501 -23.59 42.77 -6.91
N SER A 502 -23.78 44.02 -7.34
CA SER A 502 -24.42 45.06 -6.51
C SER A 502 -25.91 44.81 -6.27
N ARG A 503 -26.54 43.92 -7.05
CA ARG A 503 -27.93 43.48 -6.85
C ARG A 503 -28.09 42.54 -5.66
N TYR A 504 -27.06 41.74 -5.36
CA TYR A 504 -27.14 40.68 -4.35
C TYR A 504 -26.34 40.99 -3.07
N TRP A 505 -25.37 41.91 -3.14
CA TRP A 505 -24.53 42.26 -2.01
C TRP A 505 -24.73 43.72 -1.61
N LYS A 506 -25.15 43.93 -0.36
CA LYS A 506 -25.09 45.24 0.29
C LYS A 506 -23.71 45.37 0.93
N PHE A 507 -22.94 46.34 0.44
CA PHE A 507 -21.59 46.65 0.92
C PHE A 507 -21.59 47.76 1.96
#